data_AF-A0A6C0JLC9-F1
#
_entry.id   AF-A0A6C0JLC9-F1
#
_cell.length_a   1.000
_cell.length_b   1.000
_cell.length_c   1.000
_cell.angle_alpha   90.00
_cell.angle_beta   90.00
_cell.angle_gamma   90.00
#
_symmetry.space_group_name_H-M   'P 1'
#
loop_
_entity.id
_entity.type
_entity.pdbx_description
1 polymer ?
#
loop_
_entity_poly.entity_id
_entity_poly.type
_entity_poly.pdbx_seq_one_letter_code
_entity_poly.pdbx_strand_id
1 'polypeptide(L)'
;MDYKLLAFSAIAVFSVFLVSGLIISLLSTQLQCSKIASATSLKQGAISAVAPTLVYTLAAVFFIVRRPFSATFESFGVPEETARILGVGYLSMLTAWITNVWNVHNSEKSVCQTNLKEMTDFKKKLMAELAQREKEKEETAAK
;
A
#
# COMPACT_ATOMS: atom_id res chain seq x y z
N MET A 1 -9.62 -22.19 23.70
CA MET A 1 -9.24 -21.69 22.37
C MET A 1 -8.53 -22.81 21.65
N ASP A 2 -8.97 -23.14 20.44
CA ASP A 2 -8.22 -24.07 19.58
C ASP A 2 -7.12 -23.30 18.86
N TYR A 3 -5.87 -23.47 19.32
CA TYR A 3 -4.71 -22.76 18.78
C TYR A 3 -4.46 -23.11 17.31
N LYS A 4 -4.87 -24.30 16.84
CA LYS A 4 -4.73 -24.69 15.43
C LYS A 4 -5.67 -23.86 14.56
N LEU A 5 -6.93 -23.74 14.98
CA LEU A 5 -7.92 -22.92 14.26
C LEU A 5 -7.51 -21.44 14.22
N LEU A 6 -6.97 -20.91 15.32
CA LEU A 6 -6.45 -19.55 15.37
C LEU A 6 -5.29 -19.36 14.37
N ALA A 7 -4.31 -20.27 14.36
CA ALA A 7 -3.16 -20.20 13.47
C ALA A 7 -3.58 -20.27 11.99
N PHE A 8 -4.47 -21.20 11.63
CA PHE A 8 -5.01 -21.28 10.27
C PHE A 8 -5.75 -19.99 9.86
N SER A 9 -6.57 -19.43 10.76
CA SER A 9 -7.27 -18.18 10.48
C SER A 9 -6.32 -16.99 10.33
N ALA A 10 -5.25 -16.92 11.13
CA ALA A 10 -4.25 -15.86 11.02
C ALA A 10 -3.46 -15.95 9.71
N ILE A 11 -3.10 -17.15 9.26
CA ILE A 11 -2.43 -17.37 7.97
C ILE A 11 -3.35 -16.98 6.80
N ALA A 12 -4.63 -17.34 6.89
CA ALA A 12 -5.61 -16.97 5.87
C ALA A 12 -5.74 -15.43 5.77
N VAL A 13 -5.88 -14.76 6.91
CA VAL A 13 -5.96 -13.30 6.99
C VAL A 13 -4.69 -12.64 6.47
N PHE A 14 -3.51 -13.15 6.84
CA PHE A 14 -2.24 -12.66 6.33
C PHE A 14 -2.14 -12.78 4.81
N SER A 15 -2.56 -13.92 4.25
CA SER A 15 -2.50 -14.17 2.81
C SER A 15 -3.39 -13.21 2.03
N VAL A 16 -4.61 -12.94 2.53
CA VAL A 16 -5.52 -11.96 1.92
C VAL A 16 -4.91 -10.57 1.96
N PHE A 17 -4.38 -10.13 3.11
CA PHE A 17 -3.77 -8.81 3.22
C PHE A 17 -2.50 -8.69 2.37
N LEU A 18 -1.68 -9.74 2.29
CA LEU A 18 -0.48 -9.76 1.46
C LEU A 18 -0.82 -9.61 -0.02
N VAL A 19 -1.80 -10.36 -0.52
CA VAL A 19 -2.24 -10.25 -1.92
C VAL A 19 -2.81 -8.86 -2.19
N SER A 20 -3.63 -8.33 -1.29
CA SER A 20 -4.20 -6.99 -1.44
C SER A 20 -3.12 -5.90 -1.45
N GLY A 21 -2.15 -5.96 -0.53
CA GLY A 21 -1.04 -5.00 -0.45
C GLY A 21 -0.13 -5.07 -1.67
N LEU A 22 0.11 -6.27 -2.21
CA LEU A 22 0.89 -6.48 -3.42
C LEU A 22 0.20 -5.85 -4.64
N ILE A 23 -1.11 -6.08 -4.80
CA ILE A 23 -1.91 -5.48 -5.87
C ILE A 23 -1.89 -3.95 -5.77
N ILE A 24 -2.09 -3.41 -4.56
CA ILE A 24 -2.07 -1.96 -4.31
C ILE A 24 -0.71 -1.35 -4.63
N SER A 25 0.40 -1.96 -4.20
CA SER A 25 1.75 -1.45 -4.51
C SER A 25 2.05 -1.49 -6.01
N LEU A 26 1.67 -2.57 -6.69
CA LEU A 26 1.84 -2.68 -8.14
C LEU A 26 1.04 -1.60 -8.88
N LEU A 27 -0.22 -1.41 -8.51
CA LEU A 27 -1.07 -0.37 -9.09
C LEU A 27 -0.52 1.03 -8.84
N SER A 28 -0.07 1.35 -7.62
CA SER A 28 0.44 2.70 -7.35
C SER A 28 1.74 2.99 -8.11
N THR A 29 2.66 2.04 -8.15
CA THR A 29 3.93 2.19 -8.87
C THR A 29 3.75 2.25 -10.39
N GLN A 30 2.76 1.53 -10.93
CA GLN A 30 2.38 1.62 -12.34
C GLN A 30 1.73 2.97 -12.67
N LEU A 31 0.76 3.44 -11.87
CA LEU A 31 0.02 4.67 -12.14
C LEU A 31 0.88 5.92 -12.01
N GLN A 32 1.75 5.98 -11.01
CA GLN A 32 2.53 7.19 -10.75
C GLN A 32 3.87 7.21 -11.49
N CYS A 33 4.47 6.04 -11.72
CA CYS A 33 5.87 5.97 -12.16
C CYS A 33 6.09 5.07 -13.38
N SER A 34 5.03 4.47 -13.93
CA SER A 34 5.06 3.60 -15.12
C SER A 34 6.14 2.52 -15.09
N LYS A 35 6.59 2.13 -13.89
CA LYS A 35 7.65 1.15 -13.64
C LYS A 35 7.07 0.00 -12.82
N ILE A 36 7.38 -1.23 -13.23
CA ILE A 36 6.95 -2.44 -12.52
C ILE A 36 8.12 -2.96 -11.70
N ALA A 37 7.98 -2.97 -10.38
CA ALA A 37 8.96 -3.55 -9.46
C ALA A 37 8.29 -4.59 -8.54
N SER A 38 8.18 -5.82 -9.05
CA SER A 38 7.48 -6.92 -8.37
C SER A 38 8.16 -7.34 -7.06
N ALA A 39 9.50 -7.32 -7.00
CA ALA A 39 10.26 -7.68 -5.80
C ALA A 39 10.06 -6.67 -4.65
N THR A 40 9.96 -5.38 -4.98
CA THR A 40 9.72 -4.32 -3.98
C THR A 40 8.27 -4.34 -3.51
N SER A 41 7.33 -4.58 -4.43
CA SER A 41 5.91 -4.70 -4.12
C SER A 41 5.60 -5.90 -3.22
N LEU A 42 6.30 -7.03 -3.40
CA LEU A 42 6.17 -8.19 -2.52
C LEU A 42 6.67 -7.88 -1.09
N LYS A 43 7.86 -7.25 -0.96
CA LYS A 43 8.42 -6.90 0.34
C LYS A 43 7.51 -5.92 1.10
N GLN A 44 7.03 -4.88 0.42
CA GLN A 44 6.18 -3.89 1.07
C GLN A 44 4.77 -4.41 1.34
N GLY A 45 4.21 -5.22 0.43
CA GLY A 45 2.98 -5.97 0.66
C GLY A 45 3.07 -6.87 1.90
N ALA A 46 4.17 -7.62 2.05
CA ALA A 46 4.39 -8.46 3.23
C ALA A 46 4.47 -7.63 4.53
N ILE A 47 5.22 -6.53 4.55
CA ILE A 47 5.32 -5.66 5.73
C ILE A 47 3.95 -5.05 6.07
N SER A 48 3.19 -4.62 5.05
CA SER A 48 1.87 -4.03 5.22
C SER A 48 0.83 -5.00 5.76
N ALA A 49 1.01 -6.31 5.51
CA ALA A 49 0.13 -7.38 5.97
C ALA A 49 0.40 -7.82 7.42
N VAL A 50 1.60 -7.57 7.96
CA VAL A 50 1.97 -7.98 9.33
C VAL A 50 1.10 -7.27 10.37
N ALA A 51 0.97 -5.95 10.30
CA ALA A 51 0.25 -5.20 11.32
C ALA A 51 -1.26 -5.56 11.41
N PRO A 52 -2.04 -5.60 10.31
CA PRO A 52 -3.45 -5.99 10.39
C PRO A 52 -3.63 -7.46 10.84
N THR A 53 -2.69 -8.35 10.51
CA THR A 53 -2.69 -9.74 10.99
C THR A 53 -2.41 -9.83 12.49
N LEU A 54 -1.46 -9.04 13.00
CA LEU A 54 -1.20 -8.95 14.45
C LEU A 54 -2.42 -8.40 15.19
N VAL A 55 -3.07 -7.37 14.65
CA VAL A 55 -4.26 -6.78 15.27
C VAL A 55 -5.43 -7.77 15.24
N TYR A 56 -5.61 -8.50 14.15
CA TYR A 56 -6.59 -9.59 14.05
C TYR A 56 -6.36 -10.64 15.14
N THR A 57 -5.13 -11.13 15.29
CA THR A 57 -4.82 -12.17 16.29
C THR A 57 -5.01 -11.65 17.72
N LEU A 58 -4.60 -10.41 18.00
CA LEU A 58 -4.83 -9.77 19.31
C LEU A 58 -6.33 -9.58 19.60
N ALA A 59 -7.13 -9.13 18.62
CA ALA A 59 -8.58 -8.94 18.79
C ALA A 59 -9.35 -10.28 18.90
N ALA A 60 -8.83 -11.35 18.29
CA ALA A 60 -9.38 -12.69 18.42
C ALA A 60 -9.14 -13.27 19.82
N VAL A 61 -7.94 -13.06 20.39
CA VAL A 61 -7.53 -13.56 21.72
C VAL A 61 -8.10 -12.72 22.85
N PHE A 62 -7.93 -11.39 22.79
CA PHE A 62 -8.24 -10.49 23.90
C PHE A 62 -9.60 -9.82 23.72
N PHE A 63 -10.56 -10.19 24.57
CA PHE A 63 -11.90 -9.58 24.59
C PHE A 63 -11.86 -8.06 24.76
N ILE A 64 -10.96 -7.55 25.60
CA ILE A 64 -10.81 -6.12 25.90
C ILE A 64 -10.57 -5.29 24.63
N VAL A 65 -9.82 -5.84 23.66
CA VAL A 65 -9.46 -5.13 22.43
C VAL A 65 -10.67 -4.99 21.51
N ARG A 66 -11.49 -6.05 21.39
CA ARG A 66 -12.67 -6.05 20.49
C ARG A 66 -13.93 -5.46 21.11
N ARG A 67 -14.06 -5.48 22.44
CA ARG A 67 -15.28 -5.07 23.18
C ARG A 67 -15.83 -3.69 22.80
N PRO A 68 -15.03 -2.61 22.71
CA PRO A 68 -15.59 -1.30 22.37
C PRO A 68 -16.24 -1.29 20.97
N PHE A 69 -15.68 -2.04 20.02
CA PHE A 69 -16.21 -2.15 18.68
C PHE A 69 -17.42 -3.07 18.61
N SER A 70 -17.37 -4.24 19.26
CA SER A 70 -18.52 -5.17 19.28
C SER A 70 -19.72 -4.56 20.01
N ALA A 71 -19.50 -3.90 21.16
CA ALA A 71 -20.56 -3.22 21.91
C ALA A 71 -21.22 -2.09 21.10
N THR A 72 -20.45 -1.42 20.25
CA THR A 72 -20.99 -0.43 19.31
C THR A 72 -21.94 -1.11 18.33
N PHE A 73 -21.55 -2.22 17.70
CA PHE A 73 -22.44 -2.94 16.79
C PHE A 73 -23.66 -3.56 17.48
N GLU A 74 -23.51 -4.05 18.71
CA GLU A 74 -24.61 -4.52 19.56
C GLU A 74 -25.62 -3.38 19.83
N SER A 75 -25.13 -2.15 20.09
CA SER A 75 -26.00 -0.98 20.29
C SER A 75 -26.81 -0.60 19.04
N PHE A 76 -26.33 -0.98 17.85
CA PHE A 76 -27.06 -0.83 16.59
C PHE A 76 -28.02 -2.00 16.29
N GLY A 77 -28.20 -2.94 17.22
CA GLY A 77 -29.14 -4.06 17.09
C GLY A 77 -28.56 -5.29 16.41
N VAL A 78 -27.23 -5.37 16.24
CA VAL A 78 -26.58 -6.57 15.68
C VAL A 78 -26.49 -7.66 16.76
N PRO A 79 -26.83 -8.93 16.44
CA PRO A 79 -26.67 -10.05 17.37
C PRO A 79 -25.23 -10.16 17.89
N GLU A 80 -25.06 -10.50 19.17
CA GLU A 80 -23.75 -10.52 19.86
C GLU A 80 -22.67 -11.31 19.09
N GLU A 81 -23.03 -12.47 18.55
CA GLU A 81 -22.11 -13.31 17.79
C GLU A 81 -21.62 -12.61 16.50
N THR A 82 -22.53 -11.97 15.78
CA THR A 82 -22.20 -11.21 14.57
C THR A 82 -21.45 -9.93 14.90
N ALA A 83 -21.84 -9.22 15.96
CA ALA A 83 -21.19 -8.00 16.42
C ALA A 83 -19.73 -8.25 16.84
N ARG A 84 -19.45 -9.41 17.43
CA ARG A 84 -18.09 -9.86 17.73
C ARG A 84 -17.25 -10.04 16.46
N ILE A 85 -17.79 -10.70 15.44
CA ILE A 85 -17.09 -10.91 14.17
C ILE A 85 -16.84 -9.57 13.47
N LEU A 86 -17.86 -8.71 13.40
CA LEU A 86 -17.76 -7.39 12.80
C LEU A 86 -16.77 -6.48 13.55
N GLY A 87 -16.75 -6.52 14.88
CA GLY A 87 -15.80 -5.75 15.68
C GLY A 87 -14.35 -6.13 15.40
N VAL A 88 -14.06 -7.43 15.28
CA VAL A 88 -12.72 -7.92 14.92
C VAL A 88 -12.37 -7.52 13.47
N GLY A 89 -13.29 -7.72 12.53
CA GLY A 89 -13.08 -7.35 11.13
C GLY A 89 -12.85 -5.84 10.95
N TYR A 90 -13.60 -5.01 11.67
CA TYR A 90 -13.48 -3.56 11.63
C TYR A 90 -12.11 -3.08 12.15
N LEU A 91 -11.61 -3.67 13.24
CA LEU A 91 -10.27 -3.39 13.75
C LEU A 91 -9.16 -3.76 12.74
N SER A 92 -9.30 -4.94 12.12
CA SER A 92 -8.38 -5.36 11.07
C SER A 92 -8.43 -4.44 9.85
N MET A 93 -9.62 -3.94 9.48
CA MET A 93 -9.79 -2.99 8.38
C MET A 93 -9.12 -1.64 8.68
N LEU A 94 -9.34 -1.06 9.87
CA LEU A 94 -8.74 0.22 10.26
C LEU A 94 -7.22 0.17 10.19
N THR A 95 -6.63 -0.92 10.67
CA THR A 95 -5.18 -1.10 10.67
C THR A 95 -4.63 -1.40 9.28
N ALA A 96 -5.37 -2.15 8.46
CA ALA A 96 -5.04 -2.37 7.06
C ALA A 96 -5.05 -1.08 6.24
N TRP A 97 -5.94 -0.13 6.54
CA TRP A 97 -5.94 1.17 5.86
C TRP A 97 -4.69 1.97 6.15
N ILE A 98 -4.29 2.07 7.41
CA ILE A 98 -3.07 2.79 7.81
C ILE A 98 -1.84 2.15 7.15
N THR A 99 -1.74 0.82 7.17
CA THR A 99 -0.61 0.14 6.54
C THR A 99 -0.62 0.23 5.03
N ASN A 100 -1.79 0.27 4.37
CA ASN A 100 -1.88 0.45 2.93
C ASN A 100 -1.39 1.84 2.49
N VAL A 101 -1.74 2.91 3.23
CA VAL A 101 -1.23 4.26 2.93
C VAL A 101 0.30 4.29 3.06
N TRP A 102 0.84 3.68 4.12
CA TRP A 102 2.29 3.57 4.33
C TRP A 102 2.97 2.74 3.22
N ASN A 103 2.33 1.65 2.81
CA ASN A 103 2.80 0.77 1.74
C ASN A 103 2.91 1.50 0.41
N VAL A 104 1.85 2.23 0.03
CA VAL A 104 1.81 3.07 -1.17
C VAL A 104 2.96 4.08 -1.17
N HIS A 105 3.09 4.88 -0.10
CA HIS A 105 4.12 5.90 0.00
C HIS A 105 5.55 5.35 -0.13
N ASN A 106 5.85 4.23 0.53
CA ASN A 106 7.18 3.62 0.45
C ASN A 106 7.44 2.90 -0.88
N SER A 107 6.41 2.31 -1.47
CA SER A 107 6.50 1.69 -2.79
C SER A 107 6.85 2.74 -3.84
N GLU A 108 6.17 3.88 -3.81
CA GLU A 108 6.47 5.04 -4.66
C GLU A 108 7.90 5.54 -4.42
N LYS A 109 8.26 5.85 -3.17
CA LYS A 109 9.60 6.35 -2.84
C LYS A 109 10.73 5.44 -3.34
N SER A 110 10.52 4.13 -3.33
CA SER A 110 11.52 3.15 -3.74
C SER A 110 11.58 2.92 -5.26
N VAL A 111 10.45 2.99 -5.96
CA VAL A 111 10.36 2.66 -7.39
C VAL A 111 10.45 3.91 -8.28
N CYS A 112 9.94 5.03 -7.79
CA CYS A 112 9.90 6.32 -8.49
C CYS A 112 11.22 7.09 -8.45
N GLN A 113 12.35 6.38 -8.34
CA GLN A 113 13.64 7.01 -8.53
C GLN A 113 13.85 7.22 -10.04
N THR A 114 14.07 8.49 -10.41
CA THR A 114 14.55 8.86 -11.75
C THR A 114 15.80 8.05 -12.05
N ASN A 115 15.75 7.26 -13.11
CA ASN A 115 16.87 6.43 -13.48
C ASN A 115 18.01 7.36 -13.97
N LEU A 116 19.27 7.07 -13.67
CA LEU A 116 20.40 7.88 -14.17
C LEU A 116 20.36 8.05 -15.70
N LYS A 117 19.85 7.02 -16.39
CA LYS A 117 19.62 7.04 -17.84
C LYS A 117 18.52 8.03 -18.24
N GLU A 118 17.41 8.13 -17.51
CA GLU A 118 16.35 9.11 -17.76
C GLU A 118 16.83 10.54 -17.52
N MET A 119 17.63 10.79 -16.47
CA MET A 119 18.23 12.11 -16.27
C MET A 119 19.22 12.48 -17.38
N THR A 120 19.98 11.50 -17.88
CA THR A 120 20.95 11.72 -18.96
C THR A 120 20.25 11.96 -20.29
N ASP A 121 19.19 11.21 -20.58
CA ASP A 121 18.38 11.37 -21.79
C ASP A 121 17.60 12.69 -21.75
N PHE A 122 17.07 13.07 -20.58
CA PHE A 122 16.43 14.38 -20.39
C PHE A 122 17.44 15.52 -20.59
N LYS A 123 18.63 15.42 -19.99
CA LYS A 123 19.69 16.42 -20.17
C LYS A 123 20.11 16.53 -21.64
N LYS A 124 20.29 15.39 -22.35
CA LYS A 124 20.60 15.41 -23.78
C LYS A 124 19.50 16.09 -24.60
N LYS A 125 18.23 15.79 -24.31
CA LYS A 125 17.10 16.38 -25.01
C LYS A 125 17.01 17.89 -24.77
N LEU A 126 17.22 18.33 -23.52
CA LEU A 126 17.17 19.73 -23.12
C LEU A 126 18.33 20.54 -23.72
N MET A 127 19.54 19.97 -23.77
CA MET A 127 20.68 20.60 -24.46
C MET A 127 20.47 20.68 -25.98
N ALA A 128 19.83 19.67 -26.58
CA ALA A 128 19.50 19.69 -28.00
C ALA A 128 18.43 20.75 -28.32
N GLU A 129 17.39 20.88 -27.49
CA GLU A 129 16.34 21.89 -27.65
C GLU A 129 16.88 23.32 -27.46
N LEU A 130 17.79 23.52 -26.50
CA LEU A 130 18.46 24.81 -26.31
C LEU A 130 19.32 25.18 -27.52
N ALA A 131 20.11 24.24 -28.03
CA ALA A 131 20.92 24.47 -29.23
C ALA A 131 20.05 24.75 -30.47
N GLN A 132 18.88 24.12 -30.58
CA GLN A 132 17.92 24.39 -31.65
C GLN A 132 17.31 25.79 -31.51
N ARG A 133 16.89 26.18 -30.30
CA ARG A 133 16.32 27.51 -30.04
C ARG A 133 17.35 28.65 -30.18
N GLU A 134 18.62 28.40 -29.87
CA GLU A 134 19.69 29.38 -30.10
C GLU A 134 19.94 29.57 -31.60
N LYS A 135 19.98 28.49 -32.38
CA LYS A 135 20.10 28.58 -33.85
C LYS A 135 18.90 29.28 -34.48
N GLU A 136 17.68 28.98 -34.04
CA GLU A 136 16.47 29.67 -34.52
C GLU A 136 16.49 31.16 -34.16
N LYS A 137 17.00 31.53 -32.97
CA LYS A 137 17.15 32.95 -32.58
C LYS A 137 18.23 33.67 -33.39
N GLU A 138 19.35 33.03 -33.69
CA GLU A 138 20.40 33.60 -34.55
C GLU A 138 19.92 33.77 -35.99
N GLU A 139 19.19 32.79 -36.54
CA GLU A 139 18.60 32.89 -37.88
C GLU A 139 17.47 33.94 -37.97
N THR A 140 16.75 34.18 -36.87
CA THR A 140 15.73 35.23 -36.81
C THR A 140 16.34 36.62 -36.59
N ALA A 141 17.51 36.72 -35.95
CA ALA A 141 18.23 37.99 -35.74
C ALA A 141 19.10 38.40 -36.96
N ALA A 142 19.41 37.45 -37.86
CA ALA A 142 20.16 37.69 -39.09
C ALA A 142 19.27 38.03 -40.32
N LYS A 143 17.94 38.01 -40.17
CA LYS A 143 16.95 38.50 -41.13
C LYS A 143 16.47 39.90 -40.76
#